data_AF-A0A3A0BYK3-F1
#
_entry.id   AF-A0A3A0BYK3-F1
#
_cell.length_a   1.000
_cell.length_b   1.000
_cell.length_c   1.000
_cell.angle_alpha   90.00
_cell.angle_beta   90.00
_cell.angle_gamma   90.00
#
_symmetry.space_group_name_H-M   'P 1'
#
loop_
_entity.id
_entity.type
_entity.pdbx_description
1 polymer ?
#
loop_
_entity_poly.entity_id
_entity_poly.type
_entity_poly.pdbx_seq_one_letter_code
_entity_poly.pdbx_strand_id
1 'polypeptide(L)'
;MSSSFLRADGSLASPSSPLSAWLPTRRQMLQGAQAQFDLPAAAEAEVEPGPWNTSMRQGMGLVVVAALVAGALPVVLAWVTAARLGTAVPLAQAAAAAHLDPVAARWLAPLQGLLDQVQRLAGMEPAFFPGWLAALLSAVGVWINWPLRWLAWWIVYGLGVMVTAKLLGAGTTLQRFYALTAYAALPLILLALGPIPCLGAAATLIALLWAVMVYVAATRAVTGFSLARTLVCVALPVALGVLLALLTLLAGAVTLLRFSL
;
A
#
# COMPACT_ATOMS: atom_id res chain seq x y z
N MET A 1 31.43 9.82 7.43
CA MET A 1 31.23 8.35 7.38
C MET A 1 32.13 7.75 8.45
N SER A 2 31.58 7.35 9.59
CA SER A 2 32.37 6.86 10.72
C SER A 2 32.52 5.33 10.60
N SER A 3 33.75 4.87 10.40
CA SER A 3 34.13 3.47 10.22
C SER A 3 34.16 2.74 11.57
N SER A 4 32.99 2.30 12.05
CA SER A 4 32.87 1.40 13.21
C SER A 4 33.00 -0.06 12.76
N PHE A 5 34.22 -0.46 12.36
CA PHE A 5 34.51 -1.87 12.05
C PHE A 5 35.16 -2.62 13.22
N LEU A 6 35.67 -1.88 14.20
CA LEU A 6 36.29 -2.40 15.40
C LEU A 6 35.34 -2.24 16.58
N ARG A 7 34.97 -3.36 17.19
CA ARG A 7 34.38 -3.35 18.54
C ARG A 7 35.46 -2.95 19.55
N ALA A 8 35.03 -2.49 20.73
CA ALA A 8 35.93 -2.11 21.82
C ALA A 8 36.84 -3.26 22.30
N ASP A 9 36.48 -4.51 21.98
CA ASP A 9 37.24 -5.74 22.26
C ASP A 9 38.25 -6.11 21.16
N GLY A 10 38.43 -5.28 20.13
CA GLY A 10 39.34 -5.54 19.01
C GLY A 10 38.83 -6.58 18.01
N SER A 11 37.62 -7.12 18.20
CA SER A 11 37.00 -8.02 17.23
C SER A 11 36.38 -7.22 16.06
N LEU A 12 36.45 -7.82 14.88
CA LEU A 12 35.73 -7.29 13.71
C LEU A 12 34.24 -7.41 13.97
N ALA A 13 33.52 -6.29 13.87
CA ALA A 13 32.07 -6.31 13.87
C ALA A 13 31.61 -7.22 12.72
N SER A 14 30.82 -8.26 13.04
CA SER A 14 30.24 -9.14 12.02
C SER A 14 29.54 -8.27 10.96
N PRO A 15 29.81 -8.48 9.67
CA PRO A 15 29.21 -7.65 8.63
C PRO A 15 27.70 -7.69 8.79
N SER A 16 27.09 -6.52 9.03
CA SER A 16 25.64 -6.43 9.11
C SER A 16 25.09 -6.85 7.76
N SER A 17 24.23 -7.86 7.75
CA SER A 17 23.53 -8.28 6.54
C SER A 17 22.86 -7.03 5.94
N PRO A 18 22.94 -6.80 4.61
CA PRO A 18 22.31 -5.64 3.99
C PRO A 18 20.82 -5.53 4.36
N LEU A 19 20.15 -6.67 4.57
CA LEU A 19 18.75 -6.72 5.00
C LEU A 19 18.52 -6.12 6.40
N SER A 20 19.46 -6.28 7.33
CA SER A 20 19.34 -5.71 8.70
C SER A 20 19.39 -4.19 8.72
N ALA A 21 19.96 -3.56 7.68
CA ALA A 21 19.93 -2.11 7.51
C ALA A 21 18.59 -1.59 6.95
N TRP A 22 17.79 -2.46 6.33
CA TRP A 22 16.54 -2.11 5.64
C TRP A 22 15.28 -2.62 6.34
N LEU A 23 15.38 -3.61 7.21
CA LEU A 23 14.24 -4.18 7.93
C LEU A 23 14.49 -4.23 9.43
N PRO A 24 13.45 -4.00 10.26
CA PRO A 24 13.53 -4.30 11.68
C PRO A 24 13.76 -5.80 11.92
N THR A 25 14.25 -6.13 13.11
CA THR A 25 14.39 -7.53 13.52
C THR A 25 13.03 -8.21 13.60
N ARG A 26 13.00 -9.55 13.45
CA ARG A 26 11.76 -10.33 13.57
C ARG A 26 11.05 -10.11 14.90
N ARG A 27 11.80 -9.97 16.00
CA ARG A 27 11.24 -9.71 17.33
C ARG A 27 10.56 -8.35 17.39
N GLN A 28 11.19 -7.30 16.85
CA GLN A 28 10.59 -5.97 16.75
C GLN A 28 9.33 -5.96 15.88
N MET A 29 9.35 -6.68 14.75
CA MET A 29 8.16 -6.82 13.91
C MET A 29 7.00 -7.50 14.65
N LEU A 30 7.26 -8.59 15.37
CA LEU A 30 6.23 -9.29 16.15
C LEU A 30 5.69 -8.43 17.30
N GLN A 31 6.57 -7.76 18.05
CA GLN A 31 6.16 -6.85 19.14
C GLN A 31 5.37 -5.64 18.60
N GLY A 32 5.81 -5.07 17.48
CA GLY A 32 5.14 -3.94 16.82
C GLY A 32 3.78 -4.32 16.28
N ALA A 33 3.65 -5.51 15.69
CA ALA A 33 2.35 -6.07 15.28
C ALA A 33 1.43 -6.29 16.49
N GLN A 34 1.96 -6.65 17.65
CA GLN A 34 1.20 -6.79 18.89
C GLN A 34 0.91 -5.46 19.60
N ALA A 35 1.26 -4.32 18.99
CA ALA A 35 1.11 -2.98 19.56
C ALA A 35 1.80 -2.77 20.92
N GLN A 36 2.84 -3.57 21.20
CA GLN A 36 3.63 -3.49 22.43
C GLN A 36 4.78 -2.50 22.21
N PHE A 37 4.61 -1.23 22.57
CA PHE A 37 5.64 -0.19 22.40
C PHE A 37 6.12 0.34 23.75
N ASP A 38 7.08 -0.35 24.38
CA ASP A 38 7.74 0.13 25.60
C ASP A 38 8.92 1.04 25.24
N LEU A 39 8.66 2.34 25.18
CA LEU A 39 9.68 3.35 24.92
C LEU A 39 10.32 3.82 26.24
N PRO A 40 11.66 3.78 26.36
CA PRO A 40 12.35 4.34 27.53
C PRO A 40 12.15 5.85 27.59
N ALA A 41 12.27 6.41 28.80
CA ALA A 41 12.14 7.85 29.01
C ALA A 41 13.17 8.62 28.16
N ALA A 42 12.88 9.87 27.76
CA ALA A 42 13.74 10.64 26.86
C ALA A 42 15.20 10.76 27.37
N ALA A 43 15.40 10.77 28.69
CA ALA A 43 16.73 10.80 29.32
C ALA A 43 17.49 9.46 29.22
N GLU A 44 16.79 8.33 29.12
CA GLU A 44 17.38 6.98 29.02
C GLU A 44 17.67 6.59 27.57
N ALA A 45 16.98 7.22 26.61
CA ALA A 45 17.14 6.96 25.18
C ALA A 45 18.48 7.42 24.58
N GLU A 46 19.21 8.31 25.26
CA GLU A 46 20.55 8.76 24.85
C GLU A 46 21.67 7.80 25.28
N VAL A 47 21.42 6.95 26.28
CA VAL A 47 22.46 6.14 26.94
C VAL A 47 22.51 4.70 26.42
N GLU A 48 21.37 4.09 26.11
CA GLU A 48 21.32 2.74 25.53
C GLU A 48 20.47 2.68 24.25
N PRO A 49 20.93 1.95 23.21
CA PRO A 49 20.10 1.65 22.06
C PRO A 49 18.91 0.77 22.49
N GLY A 50 17.80 1.44 22.83
CA GLY A 50 16.58 0.77 23.28
C GLY A 50 16.00 -0.17 22.22
N PRO A 51 15.08 -1.07 22.61
CA PRO A 51 14.49 -2.10 21.73
C PRO A 51 13.78 -1.53 20.50
N TRP A 52 13.48 -0.23 20.48
CA TRP A 52 12.79 0.50 19.41
C TRP A 52 13.68 1.47 18.63
N ASN A 53 14.99 1.22 18.51
CA ASN A 53 15.90 2.08 17.71
C ASN A 53 15.67 2.03 16.17
N THR A 54 14.50 1.58 15.74
CA THR A 54 14.18 1.43 14.31
C THR A 54 14.41 2.74 13.58
N SER A 55 15.24 2.70 12.55
CA SER A 55 15.49 3.89 11.73
C SER A 55 14.30 4.14 10.80
N MET A 56 14.13 5.39 10.34
CA MET A 56 13.13 5.72 9.32
C MET A 56 13.33 4.87 8.05
N ARG A 57 14.59 4.55 7.70
CA ARG A 57 14.92 3.65 6.58
C ARG A 57 14.32 2.25 6.77
N GLN A 58 14.46 1.69 7.97
CA GLN A 58 13.87 0.39 8.31
C GLN A 58 12.34 0.44 8.29
N GLY A 59 11.74 1.54 8.77
CA GLY A 59 10.29 1.76 8.67
C GLY A 59 9.79 1.79 7.22
N MET A 60 10.46 2.53 6.33
CA MET A 60 10.12 2.53 4.91
C MET A 60 10.29 1.15 4.27
N GLY A 61 11.39 0.46 4.56
CA GLY A 61 11.61 -0.90 4.06
C GLY A 61 10.52 -1.86 4.51
N LEU A 62 10.05 -1.74 5.76
CA LEU A 62 8.94 -2.52 6.29
C LEU A 62 7.63 -2.28 5.52
N VAL A 63 7.28 -1.01 5.28
CA VAL A 63 6.07 -0.64 4.51
C VAL A 63 6.13 -1.21 3.09
N VAL A 64 7.27 -1.07 2.42
CA VAL A 64 7.49 -1.57 1.05
C VAL A 64 7.37 -3.10 1.01
N VAL A 65 8.04 -3.82 1.91
CA VAL A 65 7.99 -5.27 1.95
C VAL A 65 6.59 -5.77 2.28
N ALA A 66 5.92 -5.19 3.28
CA ALA A 66 4.55 -5.55 3.63
C ALA A 66 3.59 -5.34 2.45
N ALA A 67 3.72 -4.23 1.73
CA ALA A 67 2.90 -3.93 0.56
C ALA A 67 3.16 -4.89 -0.62
N LEU A 68 4.41 -5.24 -0.88
CA LEU A 68 4.77 -6.22 -1.91
C LEU A 68 4.19 -7.61 -1.60
N VAL A 69 4.29 -8.04 -0.35
CA VAL A 69 3.70 -9.31 0.12
C VAL A 69 2.17 -9.27 0.02
N ALA A 70 1.55 -8.17 0.46
CA ALA A 70 0.11 -7.98 0.39
C ALA A 70 -0.41 -8.00 -1.07
N GLY A 71 0.37 -7.46 -2.01
CA GLY A 71 0.00 -7.41 -3.43
C GLY A 71 0.27 -8.68 -4.22
N ALA A 72 1.10 -9.61 -3.72
CA ALA A 72 1.57 -10.76 -4.49
C ALA A 72 0.43 -11.69 -4.93
N LEU A 73 -0.41 -12.14 -4.00
CA LEU A 73 -1.50 -13.07 -4.30
C LEU A 73 -2.58 -12.44 -5.22
N PRO A 74 -3.08 -11.21 -4.96
CA PRO A 74 -3.99 -10.52 -5.88
C PRO A 74 -3.46 -10.39 -7.30
N VAL A 75 -2.17 -10.05 -7.45
CA VAL A 75 -1.51 -9.87 -8.75
C VAL A 75 -1.43 -11.18 -9.52
N VAL A 76 -1.02 -12.27 -8.85
CA VAL A 76 -0.95 -13.60 -9.48
C VAL A 76 -2.33 -14.03 -9.96
N LEU A 77 -3.37 -13.85 -9.14
CA LEU A 77 -4.73 -14.21 -9.51
C LEU A 77 -5.25 -13.32 -10.65
N ALA A 78 -5.03 -12.01 -10.59
CA ALA A 78 -5.38 -11.09 -11.66
C ALA A 78 -4.70 -11.47 -12.98
N TRP A 79 -3.40 -11.78 -12.95
CA TRP A 79 -2.68 -12.27 -14.12
C TRP A 79 -3.26 -13.58 -14.66
N VAL A 80 -3.51 -14.58 -13.82
CA VAL A 80 -4.10 -15.86 -14.25
C VAL A 80 -5.48 -15.66 -14.86
N THR A 81 -6.33 -14.81 -14.27
CA THR A 81 -7.65 -14.51 -14.83
C THR A 81 -7.53 -13.76 -16.17
N ALA A 82 -6.67 -12.76 -16.27
CA ALA A 82 -6.44 -12.00 -17.50
C ALA A 82 -5.83 -12.87 -18.61
N ALA A 83 -4.90 -13.78 -18.27
CA ALA A 83 -4.32 -14.73 -19.22
C ALA A 83 -5.38 -15.71 -19.74
N ARG A 84 -6.29 -16.20 -18.87
CA ARG A 84 -7.41 -17.06 -19.28
C ARG A 84 -8.45 -16.32 -20.14
N LEU A 85 -8.75 -15.07 -19.81
CA LEU A 85 -9.69 -14.26 -20.59
C LEU A 85 -9.10 -13.85 -21.94
N GLY A 86 -7.81 -13.49 -21.98
CA GLY A 86 -7.08 -13.14 -23.19
C GLY A 86 -6.85 -14.31 -24.15
N THR A 87 -6.92 -15.55 -23.68
CA THR A 87 -6.96 -16.75 -24.55
C THR A 87 -8.39 -17.14 -24.90
N ALA A 88 -9.36 -16.98 -24.00
CA ALA A 88 -10.75 -17.33 -24.23
C ALA A 88 -11.44 -16.48 -25.30
N VAL A 89 -11.16 -15.18 -25.38
CA VAL A 89 -11.76 -14.29 -26.40
C VAL A 89 -11.35 -14.66 -27.82
N PRO A 90 -10.06 -14.81 -28.19
CA PRO A 90 -9.67 -15.23 -29.53
C PRO A 90 -10.09 -16.67 -29.84
N LEU A 91 -10.13 -17.58 -28.86
CA LEU A 91 -10.68 -18.94 -29.04
C LEU A 91 -12.19 -18.92 -29.30
N ALA A 92 -12.95 -18.09 -28.58
CA ALA A 92 -14.38 -17.92 -28.80
C ALA A 92 -14.66 -17.21 -30.13
N GLN A 93 -13.84 -16.24 -30.54
CA GLN A 93 -13.91 -15.60 -31.85
C GLN A 93 -13.54 -16.58 -32.97
N ALA A 94 -12.54 -17.43 -32.80
CA ALA A 94 -12.17 -18.48 -33.76
C ALA A 94 -13.26 -19.56 -33.86
N ALA A 95 -13.84 -19.98 -32.72
CA ALA A 95 -14.94 -20.93 -32.68
C ALA A 95 -16.25 -20.34 -33.25
N ALA A 96 -16.54 -19.06 -32.98
CA ALA A 96 -17.66 -18.35 -33.57
C ALA A 96 -17.45 -18.16 -35.08
N ALA A 97 -16.26 -17.74 -35.53
CA ALA A 97 -15.93 -17.63 -36.95
C ALA A 97 -16.04 -18.96 -37.70
N ALA A 98 -15.74 -20.08 -37.04
CA ALA A 98 -15.92 -21.42 -37.60
C ALA A 98 -17.40 -21.86 -37.71
N HIS A 99 -18.33 -21.16 -37.07
CA HIS A 99 -19.76 -21.51 -37.01
C HIS A 99 -20.71 -20.38 -37.46
N LEU A 100 -20.19 -19.25 -37.92
CA LEU A 100 -21.03 -18.11 -38.31
C LEU A 100 -21.63 -18.30 -39.70
N ASP A 101 -22.95 -18.44 -39.73
CA ASP A 101 -23.81 -18.30 -40.91
C ASP A 101 -23.66 -16.86 -41.48
N PRO A 102 -23.54 -16.64 -42.81
CA PRO A 102 -23.16 -15.35 -43.40
C PRO A 102 -24.13 -14.19 -43.09
N VAL A 103 -25.35 -14.51 -42.67
CA VAL A 103 -26.35 -13.51 -42.25
C VAL A 103 -26.02 -12.92 -40.87
N ALA A 104 -25.50 -13.71 -39.94
CA ALA A 104 -25.12 -13.26 -38.60
C ALA A 104 -23.87 -12.36 -38.61
N ALA A 105 -22.92 -12.64 -39.53
CA ALA A 105 -21.73 -11.82 -39.72
C ALA A 105 -22.04 -10.37 -40.13
N ARG A 106 -23.13 -10.15 -40.90
CA ARG A 106 -23.56 -8.83 -41.35
C ARG A 106 -24.07 -7.94 -40.22
N TRP A 107 -24.68 -8.51 -39.17
CA TRP A 107 -25.23 -7.76 -38.03
C TRP A 107 -24.18 -7.41 -36.96
N LEU A 108 -23.08 -8.17 -36.88
CA LEU A 108 -21.99 -7.93 -35.92
C LEU A 108 -20.94 -6.92 -36.43
N ALA A 109 -20.89 -6.66 -37.74
CA ALA A 109 -19.94 -5.72 -38.35
C ALA A 109 -19.90 -4.32 -37.71
N PRO A 110 -21.01 -3.71 -37.27
CA PRO A 110 -20.97 -2.40 -36.60
C PRO A 110 -20.32 -2.44 -35.21
N LEU A 111 -20.51 -3.53 -34.47
CA LEU A 111 -19.93 -3.73 -33.14
C LEU A 111 -18.42 -3.99 -33.19
N GLN A 112 -17.95 -4.61 -34.28
CA GLN A 112 -16.51 -4.81 -34.51
C GLN A 112 -15.76 -3.48 -34.64
N GLY A 113 -16.35 -2.48 -35.32
CA GLY A 113 -15.74 -1.14 -35.41
C GLY A 113 -15.61 -0.43 -34.06
N LEU A 114 -16.57 -0.65 -33.15
CA LEU A 114 -16.56 -0.11 -31.79
C LEU A 114 -15.53 -0.83 -30.90
N LEU A 115 -15.42 -2.15 -31.04
CA LEU A 115 -14.38 -2.97 -30.40
C LEU A 115 -12.97 -2.55 -30.85
N ASP A 116 -12.78 -2.31 -32.15
CA ASP A 116 -11.51 -1.82 -32.70
C ASP A 116 -11.14 -0.44 -32.17
N GLN A 117 -12.12 0.47 -32.01
CA GLN A 117 -11.88 1.79 -31.43
C GLN A 117 -11.53 1.73 -29.94
N VAL A 118 -12.23 0.90 -29.17
CA VAL A 118 -11.92 0.67 -27.75
C VAL A 118 -10.53 0.05 -27.59
N GLN A 119 -10.14 -0.85 -28.49
CA GLN A 119 -8.80 -1.43 -28.51
C GLN A 119 -7.73 -0.40 -28.85
N ARG A 120 -7.94 0.45 -29.87
CA ARG A 120 -7.00 1.53 -30.23
C ARG A 120 -6.88 2.59 -29.13
N LEU A 121 -7.97 3.00 -28.49
CA LEU A 121 -7.96 3.94 -27.36
C LEU A 121 -7.26 3.37 -26.11
N ALA A 122 -7.30 2.06 -25.93
CA ALA A 122 -6.54 1.35 -24.90
C ALA A 122 -5.06 1.13 -25.27
N GLY A 123 -4.60 1.63 -26.42
CA GLY A 123 -3.23 1.42 -26.92
C GLY A 123 -2.96 0.00 -27.42
N MET A 124 -4.01 -0.79 -27.65
CA MET A 124 -3.94 -2.12 -28.29
C MET A 124 -3.97 -1.96 -29.82
N GLU A 125 -2.98 -1.27 -30.40
CA GLU A 125 -2.55 -1.55 -31.78
C GLU A 125 -2.03 -3.01 -31.88
N PRO A 126 -1.93 -3.62 -33.08
CA PRO A 126 -1.85 -5.08 -33.24
C PRO A 126 -0.86 -5.67 -32.26
N ALA A 127 -1.36 -6.52 -31.36
CA ALA A 127 -0.65 -6.93 -30.15
C ALA A 127 0.75 -7.46 -30.50
N PHE A 128 1.77 -6.63 -30.30
CA PHE A 128 3.17 -7.00 -30.52
C PHE A 128 3.59 -8.17 -29.62
N PHE A 129 2.81 -8.42 -28.55
CA PHE A 129 3.01 -9.51 -27.59
C PHE A 129 1.76 -10.39 -27.48
N PRO A 130 1.93 -11.70 -27.24
CA PRO A 130 0.82 -12.58 -26.86
C PRO A 130 0.05 -12.01 -25.66
N GLY A 131 -1.29 -12.16 -25.66
CA GLY A 131 -2.15 -11.56 -24.61
C GLY A 131 -1.76 -11.94 -23.17
N TRP A 132 -1.22 -13.15 -22.96
CA TRP A 132 -0.74 -13.60 -21.64
C TRP A 132 0.49 -12.83 -21.15
N LEU A 133 1.36 -12.39 -22.08
CA LEU A 133 2.57 -11.63 -21.78
C LEU A 133 2.23 -10.16 -21.52
N ALA A 134 1.32 -9.59 -22.30
CA ALA A 134 0.77 -8.26 -22.03
C ALA A 134 0.09 -8.21 -20.64
N ALA A 135 -0.70 -9.24 -20.31
CA ALA A 135 -1.31 -9.38 -18.99
C ALA A 135 -0.26 -9.51 -17.87
N LEU A 136 0.83 -10.24 -18.09
CA LEU A 136 1.92 -10.37 -17.13
C LEU A 136 2.60 -9.02 -16.86
N LEU A 137 3.01 -8.31 -17.92
CA LEU A 137 3.67 -7.01 -17.81
C LEU A 137 2.78 -5.98 -17.12
N SER A 138 1.48 -5.97 -17.44
CA SER A 138 0.49 -5.13 -16.77
C SER A 138 0.37 -5.48 -15.28
N ALA A 139 0.25 -6.77 -14.94
CA ALA A 139 0.15 -7.24 -13.56
C ALA A 139 1.41 -6.90 -12.74
N VAL A 140 2.61 -7.04 -13.33
CA VAL A 140 3.87 -6.63 -12.70
C VAL A 140 3.92 -5.12 -12.48
N GLY A 141 3.47 -4.31 -13.46
CA GLY A 141 3.36 -2.86 -13.30
C GLY A 141 2.45 -2.46 -12.14
N VAL A 142 1.29 -3.12 -12.02
CA VAL A 142 0.37 -2.91 -10.87
C VAL A 142 1.03 -3.34 -9.55
N TRP A 143 1.72 -4.48 -9.54
CA TRP A 143 2.40 -5.00 -8.35
C TRP A 143 3.49 -4.06 -7.84
N ILE A 144 4.32 -3.51 -8.73
CA ILE A 144 5.40 -2.57 -8.38
C ILE A 144 4.82 -1.22 -7.91
N ASN A 145 3.70 -0.78 -8.48
CA ASN A 145 3.03 0.45 -8.05
C ASN A 145 2.35 0.32 -6.69
N TRP A 146 2.06 -0.91 -6.24
CA TRP A 146 1.41 -1.18 -4.97
C TRP A 146 2.18 -0.64 -3.75
N PRO A 147 3.47 -0.98 -3.53
CA PRO A 147 4.26 -0.40 -2.43
C PRO A 147 4.43 1.11 -2.55
N LEU A 148 4.54 1.66 -3.76
CA LEU A 148 4.65 3.11 -3.96
C LEU A 148 3.38 3.84 -3.50
N ARG A 149 2.20 3.28 -3.79
CA ARG A 149 0.93 3.80 -3.29
C ARG A 149 0.86 3.73 -1.77
N TRP A 150 1.19 2.60 -1.16
CA TRP A 150 1.17 2.47 0.31
C TRP A 150 2.13 3.45 0.97
N LEU A 151 3.34 3.60 0.43
CA LEU A 151 4.33 4.53 0.93
C LEU A 151 3.84 5.98 0.81
N ALA A 152 3.27 6.37 -0.33
CA ALA A 152 2.70 7.69 -0.52
C ALA A 152 1.57 7.99 0.48
N TRP A 153 0.64 7.05 0.66
CA TRP A 153 -0.46 7.19 1.62
C TRP A 153 0.06 7.29 3.05
N TRP A 154 1.00 6.44 3.43
CA TRP A 154 1.60 6.43 4.76
C TRP A 154 2.38 7.73 5.04
N ILE A 155 3.13 8.26 4.08
CA ILE A 155 3.82 9.56 4.22
C ILE A 155 2.81 10.71 4.33
N VAL A 156 1.86 10.83 3.40
CA VAL A 156 0.92 11.96 3.41
C VAL A 156 0.05 11.93 4.67
N TYR A 157 -0.47 10.76 5.03
CA TYR A 157 -1.28 10.59 6.22
C TYR A 157 -0.47 10.82 7.50
N GLY A 158 0.71 10.20 7.60
CA GLY A 158 1.60 10.36 8.75
C GLY A 158 2.03 11.81 8.95
N LEU A 159 2.23 12.57 7.88
CA LEU A 159 2.53 14.00 7.96
C LEU A 159 1.37 14.77 8.58
N GLY A 160 0.13 14.51 8.15
CA GLY A 160 -1.06 15.13 8.72
C GLY A 160 -1.21 14.84 10.21
N VAL A 161 -1.01 13.57 10.61
CA VAL A 161 -1.07 13.16 12.02
C VAL A 161 0.03 13.84 12.83
N MET A 162 1.25 13.91 12.28
CA MET A 162 2.40 14.54 12.93
C MET A 162 2.23 16.06 13.08
N VAL A 163 1.71 16.75 12.07
CA VAL A 163 1.36 18.17 12.15
C VAL A 163 0.34 18.39 13.25
N THR A 164 -0.73 17.58 13.29
CA THR A 164 -1.74 17.68 14.34
C THR A 164 -1.13 17.42 15.73
N ALA A 165 -0.27 16.42 15.86
CA ALA A 165 0.43 16.13 17.10
C ALA A 165 1.34 17.29 17.53
N LYS A 166 2.05 17.94 16.59
CA LYS A 166 2.87 19.13 16.84
C LYS A 166 2.04 20.33 17.28
N LEU A 167 0.90 20.57 16.65
CA LEU A 167 -0.05 21.62 17.07
C LEU A 167 -0.60 21.39 18.48
N LEU A 168 -0.73 20.11 18.89
CA LEU A 168 -1.08 19.72 20.25
C LEU A 168 0.13 19.66 21.21
N GLY A 169 1.32 20.07 20.78
CA GLY A 169 2.51 20.19 21.65
C GLY A 169 3.37 18.93 21.77
N ALA A 170 3.32 17.99 20.81
CA ALA A 170 4.18 16.81 20.84
C ALA A 170 5.67 17.15 20.59
N GLY A 171 6.55 16.68 21.47
CA GLY A 171 8.01 16.83 21.37
C GLY A 171 8.70 15.88 20.39
N THR A 172 7.97 14.95 19.77
CA THR A 172 8.57 13.88 18.94
C THR A 172 9.22 14.38 17.64
N THR A 173 10.14 13.58 17.09
CA THR A 173 10.79 13.87 15.80
C THR A 173 10.08 13.13 14.67
N LEU A 174 10.17 13.66 13.45
CA LEU A 174 9.57 13.06 12.26
C LEU A 174 10.12 11.65 11.99
N GLN A 175 11.43 11.46 12.16
CA GLN A 175 12.09 10.17 11.99
C GLN A 175 11.56 9.11 12.96
N ARG A 176 11.43 9.46 14.24
CA ARG A 176 10.92 8.54 15.28
C ARG A 176 9.44 8.21 15.07
N PHE A 177 8.64 9.21 14.69
CA PHE A 177 7.23 9.04 14.39
C PHE A 177 7.01 8.05 13.23
N TYR A 178 7.69 8.24 12.10
CA TYR A 178 7.56 7.33 10.97
C TYR A 178 8.14 5.95 11.28
N ALA A 179 9.28 5.86 11.96
CA ALA A 179 9.85 4.56 12.33
C ALA A 179 8.85 3.67 13.11
N LEU A 180 8.12 4.23 14.07
CA LEU A 180 7.15 3.47 14.87
C LEU A 180 5.83 3.24 14.14
N THR A 181 5.30 4.24 13.43
CA THR A 181 4.01 4.06 12.73
C THR A 181 4.09 3.11 11.54
N ALA A 182 5.28 2.85 11.00
CA ALA A 182 5.51 1.85 9.95
C ALA A 182 5.06 0.44 10.34
N TYR A 183 5.07 0.08 11.63
CA TYR A 183 4.62 -1.25 12.09
C TYR A 183 3.13 -1.50 11.82
N ALA A 184 2.33 -0.45 11.60
CA ALA A 184 0.93 -0.58 11.18
C ALA A 184 0.76 -1.20 9.78
N ALA A 185 1.83 -1.31 8.98
CA ALA A 185 1.80 -2.00 7.71
C ALA A 185 1.77 -3.54 7.85
N LEU A 186 2.21 -4.09 8.99
CA LEU A 186 2.28 -5.54 9.18
C LEU A 186 0.90 -6.23 9.16
N PRO A 187 -0.13 -5.74 9.89
CA PRO A 187 -1.46 -6.33 9.79
C PRO A 187 -2.06 -6.29 8.39
N LEU A 188 -1.68 -5.30 7.58
CA LEU A 188 -2.16 -5.14 6.21
C LEU A 188 -1.66 -6.24 5.25
N ILE A 189 -0.69 -7.07 5.65
CA ILE A 189 -0.29 -8.26 4.90
C ILE A 189 -1.48 -9.20 4.66
N LEU A 190 -2.45 -9.24 5.58
CA LEU A 190 -3.67 -10.04 5.44
C LEU A 190 -4.54 -9.62 4.25
N LEU A 191 -4.33 -8.41 3.69
CA LEU A 191 -4.97 -8.00 2.43
C LEU A 191 -4.61 -8.90 1.25
N ALA A 192 -3.50 -9.65 1.32
CA ALA A 192 -3.18 -10.68 0.34
C ALA A 192 -4.31 -11.69 0.16
N LEU A 193 -5.08 -11.97 1.22
CA LEU A 193 -6.17 -12.93 1.22
C LEU A 193 -7.46 -12.38 0.60
N GLY A 194 -7.49 -11.09 0.22
CA GLY A 194 -8.64 -10.40 -0.38
C GLY A 194 -9.36 -11.15 -1.52
N PRO A 195 -8.64 -11.83 -2.44
CA PRO A 195 -9.27 -12.57 -3.55
C PRO A 195 -10.07 -13.82 -3.13
N ILE A 196 -9.91 -14.30 -1.90
CA ILE A 196 -10.59 -15.51 -1.43
C ILE A 196 -12.03 -15.14 -1.03
N PRO A 197 -13.07 -15.78 -1.60
CA PRO A 197 -14.45 -15.46 -1.28
C PRO A 197 -14.74 -15.67 0.21
N CYS A 198 -15.51 -14.75 0.81
CA CYS A 198 -15.84 -14.66 2.25
C CYS A 198 -14.64 -14.40 3.18
N LEU A 199 -13.56 -15.16 3.05
CA LEU A 199 -12.35 -15.03 3.87
C LEU A 199 -11.60 -13.72 3.60
N GLY A 200 -11.57 -13.26 2.35
CA GLY A 200 -10.92 -12.01 1.97
C GLY A 200 -11.57 -10.77 2.58
N ALA A 201 -12.90 -10.74 2.66
CA ALA A 201 -13.62 -9.64 3.32
C ALA A 201 -13.34 -9.60 4.83
N ALA A 202 -13.41 -10.76 5.49
CA ALA A 202 -13.09 -10.87 6.91
C ALA A 202 -11.63 -10.50 7.21
N ALA A 203 -10.68 -11.03 6.42
CA ALA A 203 -9.26 -10.73 6.54
C ALA A 203 -8.98 -9.24 6.33
N THR A 204 -9.66 -8.60 5.38
CA THR A 204 -9.55 -7.16 5.13
C THR A 204 -10.05 -6.35 6.32
N LEU A 205 -11.21 -6.68 6.87
CA LEU A 205 -11.74 -5.99 8.04
C LEU A 205 -10.81 -6.13 9.25
N ILE A 206 -10.33 -7.36 9.52
CA ILE A 206 -9.38 -7.64 10.61
C ILE A 206 -8.08 -6.85 10.38
N ALA A 207 -7.53 -6.86 9.17
CA ALA A 207 -6.33 -6.11 8.81
C ALA A 207 -6.48 -4.62 9.12
N LEU A 208 -7.58 -4.01 8.69
CA LEU A 208 -7.82 -2.57 8.86
C LEU A 208 -7.98 -2.20 10.33
N LEU A 209 -8.80 -2.93 11.09
CA LEU A 209 -8.98 -2.69 12.52
C LEU A 209 -7.65 -2.85 13.27
N TRP A 210 -6.90 -3.90 12.96
CA TRP A 210 -5.61 -4.16 13.59
C TRP A 210 -4.56 -3.11 13.21
N ALA A 211 -4.46 -2.72 11.94
CA ALA A 211 -3.56 -1.66 11.51
C ALA A 211 -3.87 -0.32 12.23
N VAL A 212 -5.15 0.04 12.37
CA VAL A 212 -5.57 1.23 13.12
C VAL A 212 -5.17 1.13 14.59
N MET A 213 -5.40 -0.01 15.24
CA MET A 213 -4.98 -0.22 16.64
C MET A 213 -3.47 -0.05 16.81
N VAL A 214 -2.66 -0.67 15.95
CA VAL A 214 -1.19 -0.55 15.97
C VAL A 214 -0.76 0.89 15.71
N TYR A 215 -1.40 1.57 14.75
CA TYR A 215 -1.07 2.96 14.41
C TYR A 215 -1.37 3.93 15.57
N VAL A 216 -2.52 3.76 16.23
CA VAL A 216 -2.91 4.55 17.42
C VAL A 216 -1.95 4.27 18.57
N ALA A 217 -1.60 3.01 18.83
CA ALA A 217 -0.66 2.63 19.89
C ALA A 217 0.74 3.21 19.62
N ALA A 218 1.25 3.10 18.39
CA ALA A 218 2.52 3.67 17.97
C ALA A 218 2.53 5.21 18.12
N THR A 219 1.46 5.87 17.68
CA THR A 219 1.30 7.33 17.80
C THR A 219 1.28 7.74 19.27
N ARG A 220 0.55 7.02 20.12
CA ARG A 220 0.48 7.28 21.55
C ARG A 220 1.85 7.10 22.21
N ALA A 221 2.54 6.01 21.91
CA ALA A 221 3.87 5.74 22.43
C ALA A 221 4.85 6.87 22.06
N VAL A 222 4.87 7.30 20.79
CA VAL A 222 5.84 8.29 20.33
C VAL A 222 5.51 9.72 20.77
N THR A 223 4.23 10.04 21.03
CA THR A 223 3.80 11.39 21.44
C THR A 223 3.64 11.57 22.94
N GLY A 224 3.49 10.48 23.70
CA GLY A 224 3.18 10.51 25.13
C GLY A 224 1.77 11.03 25.45
N PHE A 225 0.89 11.12 24.45
CA PHE A 225 -0.47 11.66 24.63
C PHE A 225 -1.42 10.69 25.35
N SER A 226 -2.51 11.24 25.89
CA SER A 226 -3.66 10.44 26.33
C SER A 226 -4.40 9.86 25.13
N LEU A 227 -5.14 8.76 25.33
CA LEU A 227 -5.87 8.08 24.24
C LEU A 227 -6.79 9.04 23.46
N ALA A 228 -7.57 9.86 24.16
CA ALA A 228 -8.47 10.83 23.52
C ALA A 228 -7.73 11.80 22.59
N ARG A 229 -6.58 12.33 23.06
CA ARG A 229 -5.77 13.27 22.28
C ARG A 229 -5.11 12.58 21.08
N THR A 230 -4.66 11.34 21.24
CA THR A 230 -4.16 10.52 20.13
C THR A 230 -5.23 10.27 19.08
N LEU A 231 -6.47 9.92 19.49
CA LEU A 231 -7.57 9.69 18.56
C LEU A 231 -7.90 10.95 17.76
N VAL A 232 -7.89 12.13 18.39
CA VAL A 232 -8.04 13.41 17.68
C VAL A 232 -6.92 13.61 16.66
N CYS A 233 -5.66 13.36 17.03
CA CYS A 233 -4.53 13.47 16.08
C CYS A 233 -4.68 12.55 14.87
N VAL A 234 -5.13 11.32 15.08
CA VAL A 234 -5.27 10.28 14.06
C VAL A 234 -6.49 10.54 13.17
N ALA A 235 -7.60 11.02 13.74
CA ALA A 235 -8.86 11.25 13.03
C ALA A 235 -8.90 12.59 12.27
N LEU A 236 -8.24 13.65 12.77
CA LEU A 236 -8.34 14.99 12.17
C LEU A 236 -7.89 15.04 10.70
N PRO A 237 -6.76 14.43 10.29
CA PRO A 237 -6.36 14.41 8.87
C PRO A 237 -7.39 13.71 7.98
N VAL A 238 -8.05 12.67 8.50
CA VAL A 238 -9.11 11.95 7.77
C VAL A 238 -10.33 12.85 7.60
N ALA A 239 -10.78 13.50 8.66
CA ALA A 239 -11.91 14.43 8.61
C ALA A 239 -11.67 15.58 7.62
N LEU A 240 -10.46 16.15 7.62
CA LEU A 240 -10.07 17.19 6.66
C LEU A 240 -10.04 16.66 5.23
N GLY A 241 -9.49 15.46 5.00
CA GLY A 241 -9.48 14.83 3.68
C GLY A 241 -10.89 14.58 3.13
N VAL A 242 -11.79 14.07 3.98
CA VAL A 242 -13.21 13.85 3.61
C VAL A 242 -13.90 15.17 3.29
N LEU A 243 -13.71 16.20 4.11
CA LEU A 243 -14.28 17.53 3.86
C LEU A 243 -13.82 18.09 2.51
N LEU A 244 -12.52 18.03 2.22
CA LEU A 244 -11.98 18.50 0.94
C LEU A 244 -12.53 17.72 -0.25
N ALA A 245 -12.67 16.40 -0.14
CA ALA A 245 -13.27 15.58 -1.20
C ALA A 245 -14.75 15.93 -1.45
N LEU A 246 -15.53 16.21 -0.39
CA LEU A 246 -16.91 16.64 -0.54
C LEU A 246 -17.01 18.02 -1.22
N LEU A 247 -16.11 18.94 -0.89
CA LEU A 247 -16.06 20.26 -1.52
C LEU A 247 -15.70 20.19 -3.01
N THR A 248 -14.76 19.32 -3.40
CA THR A 248 -14.40 19.14 -4.82
C THR A 248 -15.54 18.49 -5.61
N LEU A 249 -16.24 17.51 -5.03
CA LEU A 249 -17.43 16.91 -5.64
C LEU A 249 -18.55 17.94 -5.84
N LEU A 250 -18.83 18.77 -4.83
CA LEU A 250 -19.82 19.83 -4.93
C LEU A 250 -19.44 20.85 -6.02
N ALA A 251 -18.18 21.29 -6.06
CA ALA A 251 -17.69 22.20 -7.08
C ALA A 251 -17.83 21.62 -8.49
N GLY A 252 -17.51 20.33 -8.67
CA GLY A 252 -17.69 19.61 -9.93
C GLY A 252 -19.15 19.47 -10.36
N ALA A 253 -20.05 19.21 -9.41
CA ALA A 253 -21.49 19.15 -9.68
C ALA A 253 -22.02 20.52 -10.13
N VAL A 254 -21.59 21.61 -9.45
CA VAL A 254 -21.97 22.97 -9.81
C VAL A 254 -21.46 23.36 -11.19
N THR A 255 -20.22 23.01 -11.56
CA THR A 255 -19.70 23.30 -12.90
C THR A 255 -20.45 22.52 -13.99
N LEU A 256 -20.74 21.23 -13.78
CA LEU A 256 -21.53 20.44 -14.73
C LEU A 256 -22.94 21.01 -14.92
N LEU A 257 -23.62 21.40 -13.84
CA LEU A 257 -24.95 22.03 -13.92
C LEU A 257 -24.93 23.34 -14.70
N ARG A 258 -23.86 24.13 -14.58
CA ARG A 258 -23.68 25.37 -15.35
C ARG A 258 -23.48 25.13 -16.85
N PHE A 259 -22.94 23.99 -17.27
CA PHE A 259 -22.79 23.66 -18.69
C PHE A 259 -24.05 23.05 -19.30
N SER A 260 -24.99 22.58 -18.48
CA SER A 260 -26.25 21.97 -18.94
C SER A 260 -27.43 22.95 -19.10
N LEU A 261 -27.28 24.19 -18.64
CA LEU A 261 -28.27 25.28 -18.74
C LEU A 261 -27.85 26.28 -19.81
#